data_AF-X1R2Q0-F1
#
_entry.id   AF-X1R2Q0-F1
#
_cell.length_a   1.000
_cell.length_b   1.000
_cell.length_c   1.000
_cell.angle_alpha   90.00
_cell.angle_beta   90.00
_cell.angle_gamma   90.00
#
_symmetry.space_group_name_H-M   'P 1'
#
loop_
_entity.id
_entity.type
_entity.pdbx_description
1 polymer ?
#
loop_
_entity_poly.entity_id
_entity_poly.type
_entity_poly.pdbx_seq_one_letter_code
_entity_poly.pdbx_strand_id
1 'polypeptide(L)' 'MLGYVFDGNVEAARTSVAASIEASREKHKTVPPFKLVLSSVLPEDSHVSETIHALAHGDFTIYHLFVAV' A
#
# COMPACT_ATOMS: atom_id res chain seq x y z
N MET A 1 11.59 1.21 -0.07
CA MET A 1 11.02 -0.07 0.39
C MET A 1 11.07 -0.05 1.92
N LEU A 2 9.93 0.04 2.60
CA LEU A 2 9.85 -0.14 4.05
C LEU A 2 9.42 -1.58 4.30
N GLY A 3 10.29 -2.38 4.92
CA GLY A 3 9.94 -3.71 5.39
C GLY A 3 9.34 -3.60 6.79
N TYR A 4 8.14 -4.16 6.99
CA TYR A 4 7.50 -4.26 8.29
C TYR A 4 7.53 -5.72 8.72
N VAL A 5 8.15 -6.01 9.87
CA VAL A 5 8.11 -7.35 10.48
C VAL A 5 6.86 -7.41 11.34
N PHE A 6 5.87 -8.13 10.87
CA PHE A 6 4.75 -8.63 11.66
C PHE A 6 4.96 -10.12 11.81
N ASP A 7 4.68 -10.68 12.98
CA ASP A 7 4.95 -12.07 13.40
C ASP A 7 4.26 -13.15 12.53
N GLY A 8 4.49 -13.16 11.21
CA GLY A 8 3.78 -13.94 10.20
C GLY A 8 2.35 -13.46 9.91
N ASN A 9 1.78 -12.52 10.67
CA ASN A 9 0.41 -12.07 10.50
C ASN A 9 0.27 -10.99 9.39
N VAL A 10 0.12 -11.47 8.16
CA VAL A 10 -0.03 -10.66 6.95
C VAL A 10 -1.21 -9.68 7.03
N GLU A 11 -2.36 -10.09 7.56
CA GLU A 11 -3.55 -9.22 7.60
C GLU A 11 -3.42 -8.11 8.65
N ALA A 12 -2.79 -8.40 9.79
CA ALA A 12 -2.43 -7.36 10.76
C ALA A 12 -1.42 -6.37 10.17
N ALA A 13 -0.43 -6.86 9.42
CA ALA A 13 0.54 -6.02 8.72
C ALA A 13 -0.14 -5.10 7.70
N ARG A 14 -1.01 -5.68 6.87
CA ARG A 14 -1.79 -4.96 5.86
C ARG A 14 -2.64 -3.86 6.48
N THR A 15 -3.34 -4.18 7.56
CA THR A 15 -4.18 -3.22 8.30
C THR A 15 -3.36 -2.07 8.89
N SER A 16 -2.24 -2.38 9.53
CA SER A 16 -1.37 -1.35 10.13
C SER A 16 -0.73 -0.45 9.08
N VAL A 17 -0.22 -1.02 7.99
CA VAL A 17 0.34 -0.26 6.86
C VAL A 17 -0.73 0.62 6.22
N ALA A 18 -1.94 0.10 6.00
CA ALA A 18 -3.05 0.89 5.46
C ALA A 18 -3.37 2.11 6.34
N ALA A 19 -3.46 1.92 7.65
CA ALA A 19 -3.69 3.02 8.60
C ALA A 19 -2.55 4.06 8.59
N SER A 20 -1.29 3.60 8.49
CA SER A 20 -0.12 4.47 8.42
C SER A 20 -0.10 5.32 7.13
N ILE A 21 -0.47 4.73 6.00
CA ILE A 21 -0.57 5.42 4.70
C ILE A 21 -1.67 6.48 4.74
N GLU A 22 -2.84 6.13 5.28
CA GLU A 22 -3.96 7.07 5.40
C GLU A 22 -3.59 8.25 6.32
N ALA A 23 -2.99 7.97 7.48
CA ALA A 23 -2.52 8.99 8.40
C ALA A 23 -1.41 9.89 7.81
N SER A 24 -0.61 9.35 6.89
CA SER A 24 0.51 10.05 6.26
C SER A 24 0.19 10.58 4.85
N ARG A 25 -1.08 10.62 4.46
CA ARG A 25 -1.52 10.88 3.07
C ARG A 25 -0.91 12.14 2.46
N GLU A 26 -0.82 13.23 3.22
CA GLU A 26 -0.28 14.51 2.74
C GLU A 26 1.24 14.43 2.55
N LYS A 27 1.93 13.83 3.53
CA LYS A 27 3.38 13.61 3.48
C LYS A 27 3.78 12.72 2.30
N HIS A 28 2.98 11.68 2.03
CA HIS A 28 3.21 10.74 0.95
C HIS A 28 2.61 11.20 -0.38
N LYS A 29 1.95 12.38 -0.42
CA LYS A 29 1.24 12.90 -1.59
C LYS A 29 0.28 11.86 -2.19
N THR A 30 -0.36 11.06 -1.35
CA THR A 30 -1.33 10.05 -1.79
C THR A 30 -2.52 10.77 -2.42
N VAL A 31 -2.99 10.28 -3.56
CA VAL A 31 -4.17 10.82 -4.27
C VAL A 31 -5.36 9.88 -4.09
N PRO A 32 -6.60 10.23 -4.53
CA PRO A 32 -7.74 9.33 -4.41
C PRO A 32 -7.42 7.92 -4.92
N PRO A 33 -7.82 6.86 -4.19
CA PRO A 33 -8.77 6.85 -3.07
C PRO A 33 -8.16 7.08 -1.67
N PHE A 34 -6.92 7.55 -1.56
CA PHE A 34 -6.20 7.84 -0.30
C PHE A 34 -6.01 6.63 0.63
N LYS A 35 -6.12 5.41 0.09
CA LYS A 35 -6.05 4.17 0.85
C LYS A 35 -5.34 3.08 0.04
N LEU A 36 -4.91 2.05 0.77
CA LEU A 36 -4.44 0.80 0.18
C LEU A 36 -5.63 0.09 -0.49
N VAL A 37 -5.53 -0.23 -1.78
CA VAL A 37 -6.56 -0.93 -2.56
C VAL A 37 -6.00 -2.20 -3.17
N LEU A 38 -6.84 -3.12 -3.63
CA LEU A 38 -6.35 -4.29 -4.39
C LEU A 38 -5.67 -3.84 -5.68
N SER A 39 -4.73 -4.66 -6.15
CA SER A 39 -4.03 -4.39 -7.39
C SER A 39 -5.00 -4.33 -8.57
N SER A 40 -4.83 -3.32 -9.43
CA SER A 40 -5.60 -3.17 -10.67
C SER A 40 -5.01 -3.98 -11.83
N VAL A 41 -3.77 -4.44 -11.69
CA VAL A 41 -3.00 -5.15 -12.74
C VAL A 41 -2.85 -6.63 -12.43
N LEU A 42 -2.77 -7.00 -11.15
CA LEU A 42 -2.59 -8.38 -10.72
C LEU A 42 -3.93 -9.03 -10.34
N PRO A 43 -4.05 -10.36 -10.49
CA PRO A 43 -5.18 -11.11 -9.97
C PRO A 43 -5.43 -10.86 -8.47
N GLU A 44 -6.70 -10.89 -8.04
CA GLU A 44 -7.08 -10.60 -6.65
C GLU A 44 -6.43 -11.54 -5.62
N ASP A 45 -6.13 -12.78 -6.02
CA ASP A 45 -5.45 -13.81 -5.22
C ASP A 45 -3.93 -13.59 -5.08
N SER A 46 -3.36 -12.58 -5.74
CA SER A 46 -1.93 -12.25 -5.61
C SER A 46 -1.57 -11.59 -4.27
N HIS A 47 -2.56 -11.19 -3.47
CA HIS A 47 -2.38 -10.45 -2.20
C HIS A 47 -1.61 -9.11 -2.33
N VAL A 48 -1.40 -8.62 -3.55
CA VAL A 48 -0.76 -7.34 -3.82
C VAL A 48 -1.78 -6.22 -3.71
N SER A 49 -1.39 -5.16 -2.99
CA SER A 49 -2.19 -3.95 -2.86
C SER A 49 -1.49 -2.76 -3.48
N GLU A 50 -2.22 -1.71 -3.82
CA GLU A 50 -1.72 -0.53 -4.50
C GLU A 50 -2.07 0.75 -3.74
N THR A 51 -1.22 1.76 -3.91
CA THR A 51 -1.52 3.16 -3.56
C THR A 51 -1.06 4.08 -4.67
N ILE A 52 -1.80 5.16 -4.91
CA ILE A 52 -1.51 6.14 -5.95
C ILE A 52 -1.00 7.42 -5.30
N HIS A 53 0.04 8.01 -5.90
CA HIS A 53 0.75 9.15 -5.34
C HIS A 53 1.04 10.19 -6.43
N ALA A 54 1.00 11.47 -6.10
CA ALA A 54 1.31 12.54 -7.02
C ALA A 54 2.82 12.82 -7.11
N LEU A 55 3.34 12.90 -8.34
CA LEU A 55 4.64 13.47 -8.68
C LEU A 55 4.47 14.79 -9.44
N ALA A 56 5.59 15.46 -9.70
CA ALA A 56 5.59 16.70 -10.47
C ALA A 56 5.01 16.52 -11.89
N HIS A 57 5.09 15.33 -12.48
CA HIS A 57 4.74 15.06 -13.88
C HIS A 57 3.71 13.92 -14.02
N GLY A 58 2.78 13.84 -13.08
CA GLY A 58 1.68 12.86 -13.09
C GLY A 58 1.68 11.98 -11.85
N ASP A 59 0.78 11.00 -11.86
CA ASP A 59 0.60 10.07 -10.75
C ASP A 59 1.50 8.84 -10.93
N PHE A 60 1.91 8.24 -9.82
CA PHE A 60 2.60 6.95 -9.79
C PHE A 60 1.95 6.01 -8.80
N THR A 61 1.98 4.72 -9.14
CA THR A 61 1.43 3.65 -8.31
C THR A 61 2.56 2.92 -7.59
N ILE A 62 2.40 2.72 -6.28
CA ILE A 62 3.24 1.83 -5.48
C ILE A 62 2.50 0.54 -5.23
N TYR A 63 3.15 -0.59 -5.53
CA TYR A 63 2.65 -1.94 -5.26
C TYR A 63 3.24 -2.44 -3.93
N HIS A 64 2.37 -2.88 -3.03
CA HIS A 64 2.67 -3.36 -1.69
C HIS A 64 2.48 -4.87 -1.65
N LEU A 65 3.58 -5.60 -1.47
CA LEU A 65 3.59 -7.05 -1.31
C LEU A 65 3.73 -7.38 0.18
N PHE A 66 2.82 -8.21 0.68
CA PHE A 66 2.87 -8.73 2.05
C PHE A 66 3.19 -10.22 2.00
N VAL A 67 4.27 -10.63 2.65
CA VAL A 67 4.75 -12.03 2.66
C VAL A 67 4.92 -12.46 4.11
N ALA A 68 4.37 -13.61 4.47
CA ALA A 68 4.67 -14.25 5.75
C ALA A 68 6.08 -14.84 5.68
N VAL A 69 6.92 -14.53 6.67
CA VAL A 69 8.30 -15.03 6.81
C VAL A 69 8.47 -15.80 8.10
#